data_AF-A0A1F6H5X4-F1
#
_entry.id   AF-A0A1F6H5X4-F1
#
_cell.length_a   1.000
_cell.length_b   1.000
_cell.length_c   1.000
_cell.angle_alpha   90.00
_cell.angle_beta   90.00
_cell.angle_gamma   90.00
#
_symmetry.space_group_name_H-M   'P 1'
#
loop_
_entity.id
_entity.type
_entity.pdbx_description
1 polymer ?
#
loop_
_entity_poly.entity_id
_entity_poly.type
_entity_poly.pdbx_seq_one_letter_code
_entity_poly.pdbx_strand_id
1 'polypeptide(L)'
;MNFFKLSLEPTSASEFISNWSKLYNEGKFSDEEYEKILNRNGSLKPHDIQFLLEWKNGNPLSKRKQVIADKVKKEISIINEFRQLPNVTDRDFENFWSFVSSVISYGIVWKVFLVHISKPDEYPIVDQHVLRAWSFLTKGKIEEPKQTLQNYQQYRNFFFDLAKQSSKSCRDIDRALMVFGQFLNSQFCSQAIHDHTCLCLR
;
A
#
# COMPACT_ATOMS: atom_id res chain seq x y z
N MET A 1 18.63 -8.14 27.06
CA MET A 1 18.89 -7.42 25.80
C MET A 1 18.68 -8.41 24.67
N ASN A 2 17.84 -8.08 23.70
CA ASN A 2 17.51 -9.00 22.61
C ASN A 2 18.37 -8.63 21.40
N PHE A 3 19.12 -9.60 20.89
CA PHE A 3 19.92 -9.46 19.68
C PHE A 3 19.25 -10.23 18.55
N PHE A 4 19.29 -9.68 17.35
CA PHE A 4 18.70 -10.28 16.16
C PHE A 4 19.81 -10.54 15.13
N LYS A 5 19.74 -11.69 14.45
CA LYS A 5 20.68 -12.06 13.40
C LYS A 5 19.98 -12.00 12.06
N LEU A 6 20.54 -11.24 11.12
CA LEU A 6 20.10 -11.27 9.73
C LEU A 6 20.78 -12.42 8.99
N SER A 7 20.03 -13.17 8.18
CA SER A 7 20.52 -14.31 7.40
C SER A 7 20.15 -14.20 5.92
N LEU A 8 21.06 -14.58 5.03
CA LEU A 8 20.87 -14.57 3.57
C LEU A 8 20.47 -15.94 3.04
N GLU A 9 19.50 -16.58 3.69
CA GLU A 9 19.02 -17.90 3.28
C GLU A 9 17.74 -17.77 2.45
N PRO A 10 17.56 -18.62 1.41
CA PRO A 10 16.27 -18.73 0.74
C PRO A 10 15.14 -19.05 1.72
N THR A 11 13.99 -18.44 1.52
CA THR A 11 12.81 -18.62 2.38
C THR A 11 11.54 -18.62 1.54
N SER A 12 10.47 -19.20 2.08
CA SER A 12 9.16 -19.18 1.43
C SER A 12 8.50 -17.79 1.50
N ALA A 13 7.54 -17.53 0.62
CA ALA A 13 6.72 -16.32 0.67
C ALA A 13 6.03 -16.13 2.04
N SER A 14 5.51 -17.22 2.61
CA SER A 14 4.81 -17.20 3.90
C SER A 14 5.73 -16.81 5.06
N GLU A 15 6.96 -17.34 5.09
CA GLU A 15 7.97 -16.99 6.07
C GLU A 15 8.46 -15.55 5.90
N PHE A 16 8.74 -15.13 4.65
CA PHE A 16 9.09 -13.75 4.33
C PHE A 16 8.06 -12.77 4.91
N ILE A 17 6.77 -12.97 4.60
CA ILE A 17 5.71 -12.11 5.10
C ILE A 17 5.63 -12.15 6.62
N SER A 18 5.66 -13.35 7.21
CA SER A 18 5.53 -13.52 8.66
C SER A 18 6.65 -12.87 9.45
N ASN A 19 7.87 -12.81 8.89
CA ASN A 19 9.02 -12.24 9.58
C ASN A 19 9.04 -10.72 9.44
N TRP A 20 8.80 -10.20 8.23
CA TRP A 20 8.83 -8.75 7.99
C TRP A 20 7.60 -8.04 8.56
N SER A 21 6.41 -8.65 8.56
CA SER A 21 5.19 -8.01 9.09
C SER A 21 5.25 -7.79 10.61
N LYS A 22 5.93 -8.68 11.36
CA LYS A 22 6.12 -8.54 12.82
C LYS A 22 6.94 -7.33 13.23
N LEU A 23 7.76 -6.83 12.31
CA LEU A 23 8.61 -5.66 12.53
C LEU A 23 7.90 -4.36 12.18
N TYR A 24 6.66 -4.44 11.71
CA TYR A 24 5.85 -3.27 11.43
C TYR A 24 5.50 -2.56 12.74
N ASN A 25 5.96 -1.31 12.85
CA ASN A 25 5.60 -0.46 13.97
C ASN A 25 4.39 0.37 13.57
N GLU A 26 3.24 0.08 14.20
CA GLU A 26 2.04 0.88 14.02
C GLU A 26 2.32 2.33 14.46
N GLY A 27 2.03 3.28 13.57
CA GLY A 27 2.29 4.69 13.81
C GLY A 27 1.30 5.32 14.80
N LYS A 28 1.08 6.63 14.65
CA LYS A 28 0.11 7.36 15.48
C LYS A 28 -1.34 6.86 15.31
N PHE A 29 -1.68 6.36 14.13
CA PHE A 29 -3.01 5.87 13.81
C PHE A 29 -2.97 4.34 13.73
N SER A 30 -3.89 3.66 14.41
CA SER A 30 -3.88 2.20 14.46
C SER A 30 -4.45 1.58 13.18
N ASP A 31 -4.00 0.37 12.86
CA ASP A 31 -4.57 -0.40 11.76
C ASP A 31 -5.99 -0.89 12.09
N GLU A 32 -6.27 -1.14 13.37
CA GLU A 32 -7.60 -1.56 13.83
C GLU A 32 -8.65 -0.48 13.56
N GLU A 33 -8.34 0.78 13.88
CA GLU A 33 -9.23 1.92 13.61
C GLU A 33 -9.41 2.12 12.10
N TYR A 34 -8.33 1.98 11.33
CA TYR A 34 -8.40 2.03 9.87
C TYR A 34 -9.33 0.95 9.30
N GLU A 35 -9.21 -0.31 9.71
CA GLU A 35 -10.07 -1.40 9.23
C GLU A 35 -11.54 -1.18 9.61
N LYS A 36 -11.79 -0.68 10.83
CA LYS A 36 -13.14 -0.34 11.29
C LYS A 36 -13.77 0.76 10.45
N ILE A 37 -13.02 1.84 10.16
CA ILE A 37 -13.51 3.02 9.43
C ILE A 37 -13.61 2.77 7.92
N LEU A 38 -12.71 1.94 7.38
CA LEU A 38 -12.75 1.53 5.96
C LEU A 38 -14.09 0.88 5.59
N ASN A 39 -14.77 0.28 6.58
CA ASN A 39 -16.14 -0.22 6.48
C ASN A 39 -16.34 -1.00 5.18
N ARG A 40 -15.53 -2.04 4.93
CA ARG A 40 -15.26 -2.64 3.60
C ARG A 40 -16.48 -2.87 2.70
N ASN A 41 -17.66 -3.13 3.26
CA ASN A 41 -18.91 -3.38 2.52
C ASN A 41 -19.96 -2.27 2.62
N GLY A 42 -19.70 -1.21 3.39
CA GLY A 42 -20.62 -0.10 3.58
C GLY A 42 -20.21 1.17 2.83
N SER A 43 -21.13 2.14 2.85
CA SER A 43 -20.87 3.49 2.35
C SER A 43 -20.01 4.27 3.34
N LEU A 44 -19.05 5.01 2.81
CA LEU A 44 -18.24 5.97 3.56
C LEU A 44 -19.02 7.26 3.78
N LYS A 45 -18.75 7.90 4.91
CA LYS A 45 -19.23 9.22 5.29
C LYS A 45 -18.08 10.25 5.19
N PRO A 46 -18.38 11.55 5.15
CA PRO A 46 -17.34 12.58 5.04
C PRO A 46 -16.26 12.54 6.13
N HIS A 47 -16.61 12.11 7.35
CA HIS A 47 -15.63 11.95 8.42
C HIS A 47 -14.74 10.72 8.23
N ASP A 48 -15.26 9.63 7.65
CA ASP A 48 -14.46 8.44 7.32
C ASP A 48 -13.37 8.81 6.31
N ILE A 49 -13.73 9.58 5.28
CA ILE A 49 -12.77 10.10 4.28
C ILE A 49 -11.67 10.93 4.95
N GLN A 50 -12.02 11.83 5.88
CA GLN A 50 -11.00 12.61 6.61
C GLN A 50 -10.04 11.69 7.35
N PHE A 51 -10.58 10.74 8.13
CA PHE A 51 -9.77 9.84 8.93
C PHE A 51 -8.84 8.99 8.06
N LEU A 52 -9.36 8.36 6.99
CA LEU A 52 -8.58 7.49 6.12
C LEU A 52 -7.43 8.25 5.43
N LEU A 53 -7.64 9.50 5.03
CA LEU A 53 -6.59 10.32 4.44
C LEU A 53 -5.54 10.76 5.47
N GLU A 54 -5.94 11.05 6.71
CA GLU A 54 -5.00 11.34 7.81
C GLU A 54 -4.19 10.11 8.21
N TRP A 55 -4.83 8.95 8.29
CA TRP A 55 -4.17 7.66 8.48
C TRP A 55 -3.10 7.45 7.41
N LYS A 56 -3.44 7.65 6.12
CA LYS A 56 -2.47 7.51 5.03
C LYS A 56 -1.33 8.53 5.11
N ASN A 57 -1.61 9.73 5.62
CA ASN A 57 -0.61 10.77 5.81
C ASN A 57 0.29 10.50 7.04
N GLY A 58 -0.16 9.68 7.99
CA GLY A 58 0.46 9.47 9.30
C GLY A 58 0.36 10.66 10.25
N ASN A 59 -0.31 11.74 9.82
CA ASN A 59 -0.44 13.02 10.53
C ASN A 59 -1.71 13.76 10.06
N PRO A 60 -2.17 14.78 10.79
CA PRO A 60 -3.19 15.70 10.28
C PRO A 60 -2.83 16.26 8.90
N LEU A 61 -3.82 16.44 8.03
CA LEU A 61 -3.60 16.89 6.67
C LEU A 61 -3.05 18.33 6.63
N SER A 62 -2.07 18.57 5.75
CA SER A 62 -1.66 19.94 5.43
C SER A 62 -2.79 20.67 4.68
N LYS A 63 -2.76 22.01 4.66
CA LYS A 63 -3.77 22.83 3.94
C LYS A 63 -4.01 22.34 2.49
N ARG A 64 -2.93 22.00 1.77
CA ARG A 64 -3.01 21.48 0.39
C ARG A 64 -3.75 20.15 0.32
N LYS A 65 -3.47 19.21 1.24
CA LYS A 65 -4.15 17.92 1.30
C LYS A 65 -5.58 18.03 1.83
N GLN A 66 -5.86 19.04 2.66
CA GLN A 66 -7.21 19.33 3.14
C GLN A 66 -8.13 19.72 1.98
N VAL A 67 -7.67 20.55 1.03
CA VAL A 67 -8.44 20.87 -0.19
C VAL A 67 -8.80 19.61 -0.99
N ILE A 68 -7.90 18.63 -1.05
CA ILE A 68 -8.18 17.33 -1.68
C ILE A 68 -9.28 16.61 -0.90
N ALA A 69 -9.11 16.46 0.41
CA ALA A 69 -10.09 15.81 1.27
C ALA A 69 -11.49 16.44 1.14
N ASP A 70 -11.57 17.77 1.10
CA ASP A 70 -12.85 18.48 1.01
C ASP A 70 -13.53 18.28 -0.35
N LYS A 71 -12.76 18.25 -1.45
CA LYS A 71 -13.27 17.86 -2.77
C LYS A 71 -13.81 16.43 -2.78
N VAL A 72 -13.04 15.49 -2.21
CA VAL A 72 -13.46 14.09 -2.13
C VAL A 72 -14.74 13.93 -1.31
N LYS A 73 -14.85 14.61 -0.17
CA LYS A 73 -16.06 14.58 0.67
C LYS A 73 -17.28 15.15 -0.03
N LYS A 74 -17.10 16.21 -0.82
CA LYS A 74 -18.20 16.82 -1.59
C LYS A 74 -18.76 15.86 -2.63
N GLU A 75 -17.88 15.07 -3.25
CA GLU A 75 -18.21 14.11 -4.30
C GLU A 75 -18.25 12.65 -3.77
N ILE A 76 -18.56 12.46 -2.48
CA ILE A 76 -18.50 11.14 -1.83
C ILE A 76 -19.48 10.12 -2.43
N SER A 77 -20.54 10.58 -3.09
CA SER A 77 -21.47 9.70 -3.82
C SER A 77 -20.74 8.91 -4.90
N ILE A 78 -19.82 9.52 -5.65
CA ILE A 78 -19.05 8.85 -6.70
C ILE A 78 -18.18 7.72 -6.12
N ILE A 79 -17.58 7.96 -4.95
CA ILE A 79 -16.82 6.92 -4.22
C ILE A 79 -17.74 5.77 -3.81
N ASN A 80 -18.88 6.09 -3.21
CA ASN A 80 -19.81 5.07 -2.73
C ASN A 80 -20.46 4.28 -3.88
N GLU A 81 -20.76 4.92 -5.00
CA GLU A 81 -21.24 4.24 -6.21
C GLU A 81 -20.21 3.23 -6.71
N PHE A 82 -18.94 3.63 -6.82
CA PHE A 82 -17.85 2.72 -7.22
C PHE A 82 -17.68 1.57 -6.21
N ARG A 83 -17.77 1.85 -4.89
CA ARG A 83 -17.71 0.83 -3.82
C ARG A 83 -18.76 -0.25 -3.96
N GLN A 84 -19.98 0.11 -4.36
CA GLN A 84 -21.13 -0.80 -4.43
C GLN A 84 -21.19 -1.61 -5.73
N LEU A 85 -20.30 -1.39 -6.70
CA LEU A 85 -20.25 -2.20 -7.92
C LEU A 85 -19.91 -3.66 -7.57
N PRO A 86 -20.72 -4.66 -7.97
CA PRO A 86 -20.41 -6.05 -7.65
C PRO A 86 -19.15 -6.56 -8.36
N ASN A 87 -18.90 -6.07 -9.58
CA ASN A 87 -17.70 -6.33 -10.36
C ASN A 87 -17.29 -5.03 -11.06
N VAL A 88 -16.00 -4.67 -10.99
CA VAL A 88 -15.48 -3.48 -11.66
C VAL A 88 -15.05 -3.82 -13.08
N THR A 89 -15.68 -3.20 -14.08
CA THR A 89 -15.22 -3.29 -15.48
C THR A 89 -14.10 -2.30 -15.75
N ASP A 90 -13.38 -2.48 -16.86
CA ASP A 90 -12.35 -1.52 -17.30
C ASP A 90 -12.93 -0.10 -17.45
N ARG A 91 -14.15 0.00 -18.00
CA ARG A 91 -14.85 1.28 -18.15
C ARG A 91 -15.19 1.93 -16.80
N ASP A 92 -15.64 1.14 -15.83
CA ASP A 92 -15.92 1.64 -14.48
C ASP A 92 -14.65 2.19 -13.83
N PHE A 93 -13.55 1.44 -13.95
CA PHE A 93 -12.25 1.87 -13.46
C PHE A 93 -11.76 3.14 -14.17
N GLU A 94 -11.85 3.23 -15.49
CA GLU A 94 -11.44 4.42 -16.26
C GLU A 94 -12.22 5.67 -15.84
N ASN A 95 -13.54 5.55 -15.71
CA ASN A 95 -14.41 6.64 -15.25
C ASN A 95 -14.01 7.10 -13.84
N PHE A 96 -13.84 6.15 -12.92
CA PHE A 96 -13.45 6.44 -11.54
C PHE A 96 -12.04 7.02 -11.44
N TRP A 97 -11.10 6.50 -12.24
CA TRP A 97 -9.74 7.00 -12.33
C TRP A 97 -9.67 8.43 -12.89
N SER A 98 -10.54 8.76 -13.85
CA SER A 98 -10.72 10.12 -14.36
C SER A 98 -11.17 11.07 -13.26
N PHE A 99 -12.18 10.67 -12.48
CA PHE A 99 -12.62 11.42 -11.30
C PHE A 99 -11.47 11.63 -10.31
N VAL A 100 -10.80 10.56 -9.88
CA VAL A 100 -9.66 10.61 -8.96
C VAL A 100 -8.56 11.54 -9.48
N SER A 101 -8.29 11.50 -10.79
CA SER A 101 -7.28 12.34 -11.44
C SER A 101 -7.67 13.82 -11.55
N SER A 102 -8.96 14.14 -11.57
CA SER A 102 -9.46 15.52 -11.53
C SER A 102 -9.33 16.13 -10.12
N VAL A 103 -9.42 15.30 -9.08
CA VAL A 103 -9.30 15.73 -7.68
C VAL A 103 -7.84 15.80 -7.23
N ILE A 104 -7.03 14.82 -7.62
CA ILE A 104 -5.63 14.68 -7.25
C ILE A 104 -4.76 14.86 -8.50
N SER A 105 -4.07 15.99 -8.63
CA SER A 105 -3.27 16.28 -9.82
C SER A 105 -1.85 15.68 -9.81
N TYR A 106 -1.41 15.10 -8.68
CA TYR A 106 -0.02 14.65 -8.50
C TYR A 106 0.06 13.33 -7.76
N GLY A 107 1.14 12.58 -8.02
CA GLY A 107 1.53 11.40 -7.23
C GLY A 107 0.55 10.24 -7.32
N ILE A 108 0.96 9.15 -7.98
CA ILE A 108 0.07 7.98 -8.15
C ILE A 108 -0.36 7.36 -6.82
N VAL A 109 0.49 7.42 -5.80
CA VAL A 109 0.25 6.81 -4.48
C VAL A 109 -1.04 7.31 -3.86
N TRP A 110 -1.31 8.63 -3.92
CA TRP A 110 -2.54 9.21 -3.36
C TRP A 110 -3.77 8.89 -4.21
N LYS A 111 -3.60 8.84 -5.55
CA LYS A 111 -4.68 8.42 -6.46
C LYS A 111 -5.10 6.98 -6.19
N VAL A 112 -4.13 6.08 -6.16
CA VAL A 112 -4.35 4.66 -5.85
C VAL A 112 -4.92 4.50 -4.46
N PHE A 113 -4.51 5.28 -3.47
CA PHE A 113 -5.12 5.20 -2.15
C PHE A 113 -6.63 5.51 -2.18
N LEU A 114 -7.08 6.47 -3.00
CA LEU A 114 -8.52 6.69 -3.19
C LEU A 114 -9.22 5.50 -3.86
N VAL A 115 -8.58 4.86 -4.84
CA VAL A 115 -9.10 3.62 -5.45
C VAL A 115 -9.17 2.49 -4.43
N HIS A 116 -8.11 2.32 -3.65
CA HIS A 116 -8.03 1.32 -2.59
C HIS A 116 -9.14 1.50 -1.56
N ILE A 117 -9.32 2.70 -0.99
CA ILE A 117 -10.43 2.92 -0.05
C ILE A 117 -11.80 2.85 -0.72
N SER A 118 -11.89 2.71 -2.04
CA SER A 118 -13.14 2.48 -2.75
C SER A 118 -13.34 1.00 -3.12
N LYS A 119 -12.28 0.21 -3.19
CA LYS A 119 -12.31 -1.24 -3.48
C LYS A 119 -11.12 -1.94 -2.81
N PRO A 120 -11.12 -2.08 -1.48
CA PRO A 120 -9.91 -2.43 -0.73
C PRO A 120 -9.44 -3.87 -0.95
N ASP A 121 -10.36 -4.77 -1.29
CA ASP A 121 -10.05 -6.18 -1.54
C ASP A 121 -9.49 -6.39 -2.96
N GLU A 122 -9.74 -5.45 -3.87
CA GLU A 122 -9.32 -5.55 -5.28
C GLU A 122 -8.08 -4.71 -5.59
N TYR A 123 -7.86 -3.60 -4.89
CA TYR A 123 -6.79 -2.65 -5.19
C TYR A 123 -5.89 -2.52 -3.96
N PRO A 124 -4.73 -3.19 -3.88
CA PRO A 124 -3.88 -3.14 -2.70
C PRO A 124 -3.31 -1.74 -2.46
N ILE A 125 -3.02 -1.46 -1.19
CA ILE A 125 -2.31 -0.25 -0.77
C ILE A 125 -0.93 -0.23 -1.43
N VAL A 126 -0.45 0.97 -1.71
CA VAL A 126 0.89 1.17 -2.25
C VAL A 126 1.48 2.45 -1.66
N ASP A 127 2.79 2.44 -1.48
CA ASP A 127 3.61 3.64 -1.34
C ASP A 127 5.01 3.43 -1.93
N GLN A 128 5.90 4.39 -1.74
CA GLN A 128 7.27 4.30 -2.27
C GLN A 128 8.05 3.09 -1.74
N HIS A 129 7.88 2.71 -0.47
CA HIS A 129 8.61 1.60 0.14
C HIS A 129 8.07 0.27 -0.39
N VAL A 130 6.75 0.14 -0.47
CA VAL A 130 6.10 -1.03 -1.07
C VAL A 130 6.53 -1.20 -2.53
N LEU A 131 6.59 -0.12 -3.30
CA LEU A 131 7.07 -0.16 -4.69
C LEU A 131 8.55 -0.53 -4.79
N ARG A 132 9.40 -0.04 -3.88
CA ARG A 132 10.81 -0.43 -3.80
C ARG A 132 10.96 -1.92 -3.50
N ALA A 133 10.21 -2.44 -2.53
CA ALA A 133 10.18 -3.86 -2.21
C ALA A 133 9.77 -4.71 -3.42
N TRP A 134 8.68 -4.32 -4.10
CA TRP A 134 8.25 -4.97 -5.33
C TRP A 134 9.33 -4.95 -6.43
N SER A 135 9.96 -3.80 -6.67
CA SER A 135 11.02 -3.68 -7.68
C SER A 135 12.20 -4.60 -7.37
N PHE A 136 12.61 -4.65 -6.10
CA PHE A 136 13.70 -5.52 -5.67
C PHE A 136 13.34 -7.00 -5.80
N LEU A 137 12.15 -7.42 -5.34
CA LEU A 137 11.72 -8.82 -5.38
C LEU A 137 11.50 -9.35 -6.80
N THR A 138 11.19 -8.47 -7.76
CA THR A 138 10.93 -8.85 -9.16
C THR A 138 12.14 -8.68 -10.09
N LYS A 139 13.06 -7.75 -9.78
CA LYS A 139 14.18 -7.39 -10.67
C LYS A 139 15.56 -7.48 -10.01
N GLY A 140 15.63 -7.71 -8.70
CA GLY A 140 16.87 -7.73 -7.93
C GLY A 140 17.54 -6.36 -7.76
N LYS A 141 16.84 -5.25 -8.02
CA LYS A 141 17.39 -3.89 -7.98
C LYS A 141 16.77 -3.05 -6.88
N ILE A 142 17.63 -2.38 -6.09
CA ILE A 142 17.19 -1.30 -5.21
C ILE A 142 17.09 -0.03 -6.04
N GLU A 143 15.92 0.20 -6.60
CA GLU A 143 15.59 1.41 -7.34
C GLU A 143 14.21 1.92 -6.94
N GLU A 144 13.99 3.22 -7.08
CA GLU A 144 12.64 3.79 -7.05
C GLU A 144 11.98 3.55 -8.40
N PRO A 145 11.03 2.62 -8.52
CA PRO A 145 10.37 2.42 -9.80
C PRO A 145 9.54 3.66 -10.15
N LYS A 146 9.41 3.92 -11.45
CA LYS A 146 8.54 5.01 -11.94
C LYS A 146 7.12 4.81 -11.41
N GLN A 147 6.53 5.87 -10.88
CA GLN A 147 5.20 5.84 -10.29
C GLN A 147 4.11 6.02 -11.36
N THR A 148 3.93 5.00 -12.20
CA THR A 148 2.95 4.96 -13.30
C THR A 148 1.82 3.97 -13.04
N LEU A 149 0.67 4.17 -13.69
CA LEU A 149 -0.48 3.27 -13.55
C LEU A 149 -0.16 1.86 -14.03
N GLN A 150 0.65 1.73 -15.09
CA GLN A 150 1.15 0.46 -15.57
C GLN A 150 1.98 -0.28 -14.51
N ASN A 151 2.91 0.41 -13.84
CA ASN A 151 3.70 -0.22 -12.78
C ASN A 151 2.83 -0.61 -11.58
N TYR A 152 1.81 0.20 -11.26
CA TYR A 152 0.83 -0.17 -10.24
C TYR A 152 0.04 -1.43 -10.61
N GLN A 153 -0.37 -1.59 -11.88
CA GLN A 153 -1.04 -2.81 -12.34
C GLN A 153 -0.14 -4.05 -12.24
N GLN A 154 1.14 -3.91 -12.58
CA GLN A 154 2.11 -5.00 -12.40
C GLN A 154 2.33 -5.35 -10.93
N TYR A 155 2.44 -4.33 -10.06
CA TYR A 155 2.49 -4.51 -8.61
C TYR A 155 1.23 -5.21 -8.08
N ARG A 156 0.04 -4.82 -8.54
CA ARG A 156 -1.23 -5.45 -8.16
C ARG A 156 -1.23 -6.95 -8.46
N ASN A 157 -0.79 -7.35 -9.65
CA ASN A 157 -0.68 -8.77 -10.01
C ASN A 157 0.30 -9.51 -9.10
N PHE A 158 1.50 -8.94 -8.91
CA PHE A 158 2.50 -9.49 -7.98
C PHE A 158 1.94 -9.65 -6.56
N PHE A 159 1.19 -8.67 -6.07
CA PHE A 159 0.64 -8.67 -4.72
C PHE A 159 -0.34 -9.84 -4.53
N PHE A 160 -1.25 -10.07 -5.47
CA PHE A 160 -2.21 -11.17 -5.38
C PHE A 160 -1.58 -12.54 -5.63
N ASP A 161 -0.56 -12.64 -6.48
CA ASP A 161 0.25 -13.85 -6.60
C ASP A 161 0.95 -14.18 -5.28
N LEU A 162 1.50 -13.16 -4.62
CA LEU A 162 2.13 -13.30 -3.31
C LEU A 162 1.12 -13.68 -2.22
N ALA A 163 -0.10 -13.12 -2.26
CA ALA A 163 -1.19 -13.50 -1.35
C ALA A 163 -1.59 -14.97 -1.52
N LYS A 164 -1.71 -15.44 -2.76
CA LYS A 164 -2.01 -16.84 -3.08
C LYS A 164 -0.90 -17.78 -2.59
N GLN A 165 0.36 -17.45 -2.83
CA GLN A 165 1.50 -18.29 -2.43
C GLN A 165 1.69 -18.37 -0.92
N SER A 166 1.41 -17.29 -0.22
CA SER A 166 1.66 -17.19 1.23
C SER A 166 0.48 -17.61 2.09
N SER A 167 -0.75 -17.55 1.55
CA SER A 167 -1.99 -17.67 2.31
C SER A 167 -2.07 -16.68 3.48
N LYS A 168 -1.42 -15.51 3.37
CA LYS A 168 -1.43 -14.44 4.37
C LYS A 168 -2.48 -13.40 4.04
N SER A 169 -2.88 -12.62 5.05
CA SER A 169 -3.81 -11.52 4.86
C SER A 169 -3.18 -10.42 4.00
N CYS A 170 -4.00 -9.69 3.24
CA CYS A 170 -3.53 -8.54 2.45
C CYS A 170 -2.79 -7.52 3.34
N ARG A 171 -3.25 -7.33 4.59
CA ARG A 171 -2.61 -6.39 5.52
C ARG A 171 -1.22 -6.86 5.95
N ASP A 172 -1.04 -8.16 6.24
CA ASP A 172 0.29 -8.71 6.56
C ASP A 172 1.26 -8.54 5.40
N ILE A 173 0.79 -8.74 4.17
CA ILE A 173 1.60 -8.54 2.97
C ILE A 173 2.02 -7.08 2.83
N ASP A 174 1.08 -6.14 2.96
CA ASP A 174 1.40 -4.71 2.90
C ASP A 174 2.42 -4.31 3.98
N ARG A 175 2.22 -4.76 5.24
CA ARG A 175 3.16 -4.54 6.34
C ARG A 175 4.55 -5.09 6.02
N ALA A 176 4.62 -6.33 5.55
CA ALA A 176 5.88 -6.96 5.19
C ALA A 176 6.62 -6.21 4.07
N LEU A 177 5.92 -5.87 2.99
CA LEU A 177 6.50 -5.13 1.86
C LEU A 177 6.92 -3.71 2.27
N MET A 178 6.14 -3.06 3.14
CA MET A 178 6.47 -1.75 3.69
C MET A 178 7.77 -1.79 4.48
N VAL A 179 7.88 -2.67 5.48
CA VAL A 179 9.09 -2.76 6.33
C VAL A 179 10.29 -3.21 5.52
N PHE A 180 10.12 -4.20 4.64
CA PHE A 180 11.21 -4.64 3.77
C PHE A 180 11.69 -3.50 2.86
N GLY A 181 10.77 -2.75 2.26
CA GLY A 181 11.08 -1.58 1.46
C GLY A 181 11.81 -0.48 2.24
N GLN A 182 11.45 -0.24 3.50
CA GLN A 182 12.19 0.67 4.39
C GLN A 182 13.60 0.16 4.64
N PHE A 183 13.75 -1.12 4.94
CA PHE A 183 15.04 -1.76 5.17
C PHE A 183 15.96 -1.67 3.94
N LEU A 184 15.43 -1.87 2.72
CA LEU A 184 16.20 -1.72 1.48
C LEU A 184 16.78 -0.30 1.28
N ASN A 185 16.19 0.71 1.91
CA ASN A 185 16.68 2.09 1.88
C ASN A 185 17.50 2.48 3.12
N SER A 186 17.82 1.52 3.97
CA SER A 186 18.69 1.72 5.13
C SER A 186 20.16 1.54 4.75
N GLN A 187 21.05 2.18 5.51
CA GLN A 187 22.51 2.05 5.33
C GLN A 187 23.01 0.61 5.50
N PHE A 188 22.31 -0.20 6.31
CA PHE A 188 22.62 -1.62 6.52
C PHE A 188 22.50 -2.43 5.23
N CYS A 189 21.52 -2.12 4.38
CA CYS A 189 21.32 -2.80 3.11
C CYS A 189 22.43 -2.45 2.10
N SER A 190 22.82 -1.18 2.04
CA SER A 190 23.91 -0.71 1.17
C SER A 190 25.24 -1.41 1.47
N GLN A 191 25.48 -1.82 2.71
CA GLN A 191 26.66 -2.59 3.11
C GLN A 191 26.52 -4.09 2.81
N ALA A 192 25.33 -4.67 2.98
CA ALA A 192 25.09 -6.10 2.76
C ALA A 192 25.06 -6.52 1.28
N ILE A 193 24.67 -5.63 0.36
CA ILE A 193 24.53 -5.96 -1.07
C ILE A 193 25.85 -5.99 -1.82
N HIS A 194 26.93 -5.44 -1.25
CA HIS A 194 28.27 -5.63 -1.81
C HIS A 194 28.70 -7.11 -1.86
N ASP A 195 28.04 -8.00 -1.11
CA ASP A 195 28.39 -9.43 -1.00
C ASP A 195 27.32 -10.41 -1.56
N HIS A 196 26.32 -9.91 -2.31
CA HIS A 196 25.28 -10.66 -3.04
C HIS A 196 24.19 -11.45 -2.25
N THR A 197 22.95 -11.27 -2.72
CA THR A 197 21.69 -12.04 -2.54
C THR A 197 20.74 -11.69 -1.38
N CYS A 198 19.44 -11.91 -1.62
CA CYS A 198 18.25 -11.39 -0.91
C CYS A 198 18.21 -11.57 0.62
N LEU A 199 17.65 -10.54 1.29
CA LEU A 199 17.66 -10.35 2.75
C LEU A 199 16.35 -10.82 3.40
N CYS A 200 16.41 -11.74 4.36
CA CYS A 200 15.29 -12.12 5.23
C CYS A 200 15.72 -12.17 6.70
N LEU A 201 14.92 -11.57 7.60
CA LEU A 201 15.15 -11.58 9.04
C LEU A 201 14.58 -12.88 9.66
N ARG A 202 15.31 -13.49 10.59
CA ARG A 202 14.86 -14.62 11.43
C ARG A 202 14.81 -14.20 12.89
#